data_AF-A0A945BJ52-F1
#
_entry.id   AF-A0A945BJ52-F1
#
_cell.length_a   1.000
_cell.length_b   1.000
_cell.length_c   1.000
_cell.angle_alpha   90.00
_cell.angle_beta   90.00
_cell.angle_gamma   90.00
#
_symmetry.space_group_name_H-M   'P 1'
#
loop_
_entity.id
_entity.type
_entity.pdbx_description
1 polymer ?
#
loop_
_entity_poly.entity_id
_entity_poly.type
_entity_poly.pdbx_seq_one_letter_code
_entity_poly.pdbx_strand_id
1 'polypeptide(L)' 'MAVLFSGVSVWAKPEALSFFLEKHCFDCHDQKMQKGNLDLESLDFELGNSVSYDAWVLVHDKVQNGEMPPKKKRRPKQDE' A
#
# COMPACT_ATOMS: atom_id res chain seq x y z
N MET A 1 23.18 31.37 -6.53
CA MET A 1 22.44 30.84 -5.37
C MET A 1 21.63 29.64 -5.85
N ALA A 2 22.16 28.43 -5.68
CA ALA A 2 21.40 27.21 -5.96
C ALA A 2 20.65 26.85 -4.68
N VAL A 3 19.32 26.95 -4.71
CA VAL A 3 18.48 26.51 -3.60
C VAL A 3 18.44 24.99 -3.67
N LEU A 4 19.30 24.33 -2.87
CA LEU A 4 19.23 22.90 -2.62
C LEU A 4 18.05 22.67 -1.67
N PHE A 5 16.85 22.51 -2.23
CA PHE A 5 15.73 21.96 -1.47
C PHE A 5 15.99 20.48 -1.25
N SER A 6 16.75 20.18 -0.19
CA SER A 6 16.87 18.83 0.33
C SER A 6 15.53 18.39 0.91
N GLY A 7 14.85 17.51 0.19
CA GLY A 7 14.50 16.22 0.78
C GLY A 7 13.16 16.09 1.49
N VAL A 8 12.07 16.60 0.94
CA VAL A 8 10.76 15.98 1.20
C VAL A 8 10.24 15.44 -0.13
N SER A 9 10.38 14.13 -0.30
CA SER A 9 9.76 13.44 -1.42
C SER A 9 8.25 13.56 -1.24
N VAL A 10 7.58 14.31 -2.11
CA VAL A 10 6.12 14.53 -2.08
C VAL A 10 5.35 13.22 -2.36
N TRP A 11 6.08 12.13 -2.60
CA TRP A 11 5.61 10.80 -2.97
C TRP A 11 5.86 9.76 -1.88
N ALA A 12 6.26 10.19 -0.67
CA ALA A 12 6.37 9.28 0.47
C ALA A 12 4.98 8.77 0.88
N LYS A 13 4.90 7.48 1.20
CA LYS A 13 3.68 6.86 1.75
C LYS A 13 3.32 7.54 3.08
N PRO A 14 2.07 8.01 3.27
CA PRO A 14 1.64 8.59 4.54
C PRO A 14 1.87 7.61 5.69
N GLU A 15 2.33 8.10 6.83
CA GLU A 15 2.67 7.24 7.99
C GLU A 15 1.46 6.44 8.48
N ALA A 16 0.27 7.05 8.52
CA ALA A 16 -0.97 6.36 8.87
C ALA A 16 -1.29 5.19 7.90
N LEU A 17 -0.99 5.35 6.61
CA LEU A 17 -1.16 4.28 5.63
C LEU A 17 -0.15 3.15 5.88
N SER A 18 1.11 3.47 6.18
CA SER A 18 2.12 2.46 6.52
C SER A 18 1.70 1.60 7.70
N PHE A 19 1.22 2.21 8.79
CA PHE A 19 0.71 1.46 9.95
C PHE A 19 -0.51 0.59 9.63
N PHE A 20 -1.42 1.09 8.79
CA PHE A 20 -2.58 0.32 8.36
C PHE A 20 -2.16 -0.93 7.56
N LEU A 21 -1.24 -0.78 6.61
CA LEU A 21 -0.75 -1.89 5.79
C LEU A 21 0.01 -2.93 6.61
N GLU A 22 0.82 -2.50 7.57
CA GLU A 22 1.52 -3.39 8.49
C GLU A 22 0.54 -4.28 9.26
N LYS A 23 -0.53 -3.68 9.78
CA LYS A 23 -1.52 -4.38 10.59
C LYS A 23 -2.42 -5.33 9.81
N HIS A 24 -2.72 -5.01 8.53
CA HIS A 24 -3.80 -5.68 7.79
C HIS A 24 -3.38 -6.34 6.47
N CYS A 25 -2.21 -6.02 5.93
CA CYS A 25 -1.81 -6.41 4.57
C CYS A 25 -0.50 -7.23 4.53
N PHE A 26 0.51 -6.87 5.32
CA PHE A 26 1.86 -7.46 5.21
C PHE A 26 1.93 -8.94 5.63
N ASP A 27 0.98 -9.42 6.43
CA ASP A 27 0.76 -10.85 6.71
C ASP A 27 0.72 -11.74 5.44
N CYS A 28 0.39 -11.16 4.28
CA CYS A 28 0.30 -11.85 3.00
C CYS A 28 1.11 -11.19 1.87
N HIS A 29 1.29 -9.87 1.92
CA HIS A 29 1.84 -9.06 0.83
C HIS A 29 3.10 -8.28 1.26
N ASP A 30 3.98 -8.93 2.02
CA ASP A 30 5.33 -8.45 2.34
C ASP A 30 6.35 -8.92 1.28
N GLN A 31 7.61 -8.49 1.42
CA GLN A 31 8.72 -8.90 0.56
C GLN A 31 8.98 -10.42 0.55
N LYS A 32 8.51 -11.16 1.56
CA LYS A 32 8.82 -12.59 1.71
C LYS A 32 7.74 -13.50 1.14
N MET A 33 6.48 -13.24 1.47
CA MET A 33 5.32 -14.05 1.08
C MET A 33 4.80 -13.67 -0.30
N GLN A 34 4.79 -12.37 -0.63
CA GLN A 34 4.38 -11.82 -1.92
C GLN A 34 3.13 -12.49 -2.52
N LYS A 35 2.11 -12.77 -1.70
CA LYS A 35 0.97 -13.57 -2.14
C LYS A 35 0.27 -12.92 -3.32
N GLY A 36 -0.01 -13.69 -4.36
CA GLY A 36 -0.61 -13.14 -5.58
C GLY A 36 0.32 -12.24 -6.37
N ASN A 37 1.65 -12.41 -6.21
CA ASN A 37 2.68 -11.62 -6.89
C ASN A 37 2.59 -10.12 -6.57
N LEU A 38 2.28 -9.80 -5.31
CA LEU A 38 2.13 -8.45 -4.79
C LEU A 38 2.95 -8.29 -3.52
N ASP A 39 3.87 -7.33 -3.55
CA ASP A 39 4.67 -6.85 -2.43
C ASP A 39 4.33 -5.37 -2.18
N LEU A 40 3.69 -5.09 -1.04
CA LEU A 40 3.27 -3.74 -0.68
C LEU A 40 4.33 -2.96 0.11
N GLU A 41 5.40 -3.63 0.55
CA GLU A 41 6.53 -2.98 1.21
C GLU A 41 7.41 -2.27 0.17
N SER A 42 7.63 -2.90 -1.00
CA SER A 42 8.40 -2.31 -2.10
C SER A 42 7.56 -1.48 -3.09
N LEU A 43 6.22 -1.57 -3.03
CA LEU A 43 5.36 -0.76 -3.89
C LEU A 43 5.41 0.73 -3.51
N ASP A 44 5.93 1.53 -4.44
CA ASP A 44 6.00 2.98 -4.34
C ASP A 44 4.60 3.62 -4.18
N PHE A 45 4.51 4.65 -3.35
CA PHE A 45 3.29 5.45 -3.17
C PHE A 45 3.32 6.73 -4.02
N GLU A 46 3.88 6.63 -5.22
CA GLU A 46 3.89 7.71 -6.21
C GLU A 46 2.66 7.60 -7.11
N LEU A 47 1.54 8.22 -6.71
CA LEU A 47 0.30 8.16 -7.48
C LEU A 47 0.35 8.92 -8.82
N GLY A 48 1.42 9.67 -9.09
CA GLY A 48 1.70 10.26 -10.40
C GLY A 48 2.36 9.28 -11.38
N ASN A 49 2.90 8.17 -10.90
CA ASN A 49 3.45 7.09 -11.71
C ASN A 49 2.33 6.12 -12.09
N SER A 50 2.10 5.88 -13.38
CA SER A 50 1.00 5.03 -13.83
C SER A 50 1.11 3.59 -13.34
N VAL A 51 2.33 3.03 -13.23
CA VAL A 51 2.54 1.66 -12.77
C VAL A 51 2.15 1.52 -11.30
N SER A 52 2.63 2.44 -10.46
CA SER A 52 2.28 2.45 -9.04
C SER A 52 0.79 2.74 -8.85
N TYR A 53 0.24 3.69 -9.60
CA TYR A 53 -1.18 4.03 -9.56
C TYR A 53 -2.07 2.82 -9.91
N ASP A 54 -1.79 2.13 -11.01
CA ASP A 54 -2.57 0.98 -11.45
C ASP A 54 -2.53 -0.16 -10.42
N ALA A 55 -1.36 -0.38 -9.80
CA ALA A 55 -1.22 -1.35 -8.72
C ALA A 55 -2.08 -0.97 -7.49
N TRP A 56 -2.07 0.30 -7.08
CA TRP A 56 -2.90 0.78 -5.96
C TRP A 56 -4.41 0.72 -6.26
N VAL A 57 -4.83 1.02 -7.50
CA VAL A 57 -6.22 0.83 -7.93
C VAL A 57 -6.63 -0.64 -7.81
N LEU A 58 -5.80 -1.56 -8.29
CA LEU A 58 -6.09 -2.99 -8.15
C LEU A 58 -6.20 -3.42 -6.68
N VAL A 59 -5.29 -2.94 -5.82
CA VAL A 59 -5.35 -3.21 -4.37
C VAL A 59 -6.65 -2.69 -3.77
N HIS A 60 -7.01 -1.45 -4.09
CA HIS A 60 -8.25 -0.81 -3.63
C HIS A 60 -9.48 -1.63 -4.05
N ASP A 61 -9.59 -1.99 -5.31
CA ASP A 61 -10.74 -2.72 -5.86
C ASP A 61 -10.88 -4.11 -5.21
N LYS A 62 -9.76 -4.81 -4.98
CA LYS A 62 -9.75 -6.11 -4.29
C LYS A 62 -10.18 -6.00 -2.83
N VAL A 63 -9.82 -4.92 -2.14
CA VAL A 63 -10.31 -4.65 -0.78
C VAL A 63 -11.80 -4.32 -0.80
N GLN A 64 -12.23 -3.43 -1.69
CA GLN A 64 -13.64 -3.03 -1.84
C GLN A 64 -14.55 -4.22 -2.16
N ASN A 65 -14.08 -5.15 -3.01
CA ASN A 65 -14.82 -6.35 -3.37
C ASN A 65 -14.78 -7.45 -2.29
N GLY A 66 -14.09 -7.21 -1.18
CA GLY A 66 -13.94 -8.18 -0.10
C GLY A 66 -13.16 -9.42 -0.51
N GLU A 67 -12.25 -9.30 -1.47
CA GLU A 67 -11.26 -10.34 -1.80
C GLU A 67 -10.10 -10.30 -0.81
N MET A 68 -9.74 -9.10 -0.34
CA MET A 68 -8.69 -8.85 0.64
C MET A 68 -9.21 -8.09 1.88
N PRO A 69 -8.81 -8.49 3.10
CA PRO A 69 -8.21 -9.77 3.45
C PRO A 69 -9.14 -10.97 3.11
N PRO A 70 -8.60 -12.19 2.89
CA PRO A 70 -9.40 -13.38 2.63
C PRO A 70 -10.45 -13.62 3.73
N LYS A 71 -11.60 -14.22 3.39
CA LYS A 71 -12.74 -14.40 4.32
C LYS A 71 -12.40 -15.04 5.69
N LYS A 72 -11.32 -15.81 5.77
CA LYS A 72 -10.84 -16.47 7.01
C LYS A 72 -9.93 -15.59 7.88
N LYS A 73 -9.57 -14.39 7.41
CA LYS A 73 -8.76 -13.41 8.13
C LYS A 73 -9.67 -12.29 8.63
N ARG A 74 -9.30 -11.67 9.75
CA ARG A 74 -10.02 -10.53 10.31
C ARG A 74 -9.90 -9.34 9.36
N ARG A 75 -11.01 -8.62 9.15
CA ARG A 75 -11.02 -7.36 8.39
C ARG A 75 -10.99 -6.15 9.34
N PRO A 76 -10.42 -5.03 8.90
CA PRO A 76 -10.55 -3.75 9.60
C PRO A 76 -12.04 -3.40 9.81
N LYS A 77 -12.32 -2.59 10.83
CA LYS A 77 -13.65 -1.96 10.93
C LYS A 77 -13.77 -0.84 9.89
N GLN A 78 -14.99 -0.43 9.58
CA GLN A 78 -15.22 0.63 8.58
C GLN A 78 -14.75 2.01 9.05
N ASP A 79 -14.65 2.22 10.36
CA ASP A 79 -14.25 3.45 11.03
C ASP A 79 -12.79 3.44 11.51
N GLU A 80 -12.03 2.38 11.15
CA GLU A 80 -10.60 2.26 11.42
C GLU A 80 -9.76 2.90 10.31
#